data_AF-A0A131YYH8-F1
#
_entry.id   AF-A0A131YYH8-F1
#
_cell.length_a   1.000
_cell.length_b   1.000
_cell.length_c   1.000
_cell.angle_alpha   90.00
_cell.angle_beta   90.00
_cell.angle_gamma   90.00
#
_symmetry.space_group_name_H-M   'P 1'
#
loop_
_entity.id
_entity.type
_entity.pdbx_description
1 polymer ?
#
loop_
_entity_poly.entity_id
_entity_poly.type
_entity_poly.pdbx_seq_one_letter_code
_entity_poly.pdbx_strand_id
1 'polypeptide(L)'
;MERGLGLKCYCDICPNHTCETDGICFATTTKSKKGALTHQYRCIPKEELTPPDNPISCHHSNNVDDHFAIECCRGADYCNLNIVPTLSPSTVEIAPADAQQCAILLDYSQVLIAPTYIPTKTLTEALMTVET
;
A
#
# COMPACT_ATOMS: atom_id res chain seq x y z
N MET A 1 -33.36 -27.17 -3.42
CA MET A 1 -32.00 -26.67 -3.23
C MET A 1 -31.12 -27.41 -4.21
N GLU A 2 -30.69 -26.73 -5.27
CA GLU A 2 -29.68 -27.28 -6.16
C GLU A 2 -28.40 -27.44 -5.34
N ARG A 3 -27.97 -28.69 -5.12
CA ARG A 3 -26.61 -28.97 -4.66
C ARG A 3 -25.69 -28.62 -5.83
N GLY A 4 -25.31 -27.35 -5.93
CA GLY A 4 -24.24 -26.93 -6.82
C GLY A 4 -23.02 -27.79 -6.55
N LEU A 5 -22.38 -28.28 -7.61
CA LEU A 5 -21.10 -28.98 -7.51
C LEU A 5 -20.15 -28.10 -6.68
N GLY A 6 -19.50 -28.69 -5.66
CA GLY A 6 -18.59 -27.97 -4.79
C GLY A 6 -17.47 -27.31 -5.60
N LEU A 7 -17.11 -26.09 -5.21
CA LEU A 7 -16.00 -25.34 -5.80
C LEU A 7 -14.71 -26.14 -5.62
N LYS A 8 -13.99 -26.42 -6.71
CA LYS A 8 -12.66 -27.03 -6.65
C LYS A 8 -11.62 -25.96 -6.40
N CYS A 9 -10.67 -26.23 -5.51
CA CYS A 9 -9.53 -25.36 -5.25
C CYS A 9 -8.24 -26.16 -5.36
N TYR A 10 -7.15 -25.45 -5.70
CA TYR A 10 -5.82 -25.98 -5.51
C TYR A 10 -5.48 -26.03 -4.01
N CYS A 11 -4.80 -27.09 -3.58
CA CYS A 11 -4.25 -27.18 -2.23
C CYS A 11 -2.84 -27.78 -2.22
N ASP A 12 -2.00 -27.25 -1.33
CA ASP A 12 -0.61 -27.69 -1.20
C ASP A 12 -0.50 -29.01 -0.43
N ILE A 13 -1.38 -29.20 0.56
CA ILE A 13 -1.39 -30.40 1.43
C ILE A 13 -2.76 -31.11 1.32
N CYS A 14 -2.94 -31.89 0.26
CA CYS A 14 -4.13 -32.71 0.02
C CYS A 14 -3.88 -33.75 -1.10
N PRO A 15 -4.72 -34.80 -1.22
CA PRO A 15 -4.62 -35.75 -2.33
C PRO A 15 -4.81 -35.07 -3.69
N ASN A 16 -3.93 -35.35 -4.66
CA ASN A 16 -3.99 -34.80 -6.02
C ASN A 16 -4.04 -33.25 -6.09
N HIS A 17 -3.56 -32.56 -5.06
CA HIS A 17 -3.54 -31.09 -4.98
C HIS A 17 -4.90 -30.41 -5.21
N THR A 18 -5.99 -31.13 -4.95
CA THR A 18 -7.35 -30.67 -5.20
C THR A 18 -8.21 -30.94 -3.99
N CYS A 19 -8.97 -29.93 -3.57
CA CYS A 19 -10.04 -30.05 -2.57
C CYS A 19 -11.33 -29.45 -3.13
N GLU A 20 -12.47 -29.92 -2.61
CA GLU A 20 -13.80 -29.41 -2.95
C GLU A 20 -14.42 -28.73 -1.72
N THR A 21 -15.10 -27.60 -1.93
CA THR A 21 -15.72 -26.83 -0.85
C THR A 21 -16.97 -26.10 -1.31
N ASP A 22 -17.90 -25.84 -0.38
CA ASP A 22 -19.04 -24.95 -0.57
C ASP A 22 -18.74 -23.50 -0.14
N GLY A 23 -17.53 -23.25 0.35
CA GLY A 23 -17.03 -21.96 0.77
C GLY A 23 -16.15 -21.30 -0.28
N ILE A 24 -14.83 -21.21 -0.01
CA ILE A 24 -13.88 -20.43 -0.80
C ILE A 24 -12.53 -21.12 -0.98
N CYS A 25 -11.80 -20.67 -2.00
CA CYS A 25 -10.38 -20.99 -2.14
C CYS A 25 -9.52 -19.93 -1.43
N PHE A 26 -8.44 -20.39 -0.80
CA PHE A 26 -7.51 -19.60 -0.01
C PHE A 26 -6.10 -19.72 -0.58
N ALA A 27 -5.37 -18.60 -0.61
CA ALA A 27 -3.95 -18.52 -0.94
C ALA A 27 -3.24 -17.54 0.02
N THR A 28 -2.06 -17.91 0.50
CA THR A 28 -1.22 -17.04 1.32
C THR A 28 0.24 -17.06 0.90
N THR A 29 0.93 -15.98 1.25
CA THR A 29 2.39 -15.88 1.25
C THR A 29 2.83 -15.49 2.65
N THR A 30 3.73 -16.28 3.24
CA THR A 30 4.31 -16.01 4.55
C THR A 30 5.82 -15.88 4.45
N LYS A 31 6.42 -14.88 5.11
CA LYS A 31 7.88 -14.73 5.24
C LYS A 31 8.34 -15.27 6.59
N SER A 32 9.28 -16.20 6.55
CA SER A 32 9.98 -16.66 7.76
C SER A 32 10.94 -15.59 8.30
N LYS A 33 11.37 -15.73 9.56
CA LYS A 33 12.40 -14.85 10.17
C LYS A 33 13.73 -14.82 9.41
N LYS A 34 14.01 -15.85 8.59
CA LYS A 34 15.22 -15.93 7.75
C LYS A 34 15.02 -15.35 6.33
N GLY A 35 13.85 -14.78 6.04
CA GLY A 35 13.51 -14.20 4.75
C GLY A 35 12.99 -15.18 3.70
N ALA A 36 12.94 -16.49 4.00
CA ALA A 36 12.34 -17.47 3.07
C ALA A 36 10.83 -17.27 2.97
N LEU A 37 10.31 -17.29 1.74
CA LEU A 37 8.88 -17.21 1.44
C LEU A 37 8.27 -18.60 1.34
N THR A 38 7.07 -18.75 1.91
CA THR A 38 6.25 -19.96 1.83
C THR A 38 4.88 -19.59 1.28
N HIS A 39 4.38 -20.39 0.34
CA HIS A 39 3.02 -20.24 -0.20
C HIS A 39 2.14 -21.40 0.27
N GLN A 40 0.90 -21.12 0.64
CA GLN A 40 -0.04 -22.14 1.13
C GLN A 40 -1.39 -21.98 0.45
N TYR A 41 -2.07 -23.10 0.20
CA TYR A 41 -3.30 -23.14 -0.58
C TYR A 41 -4.28 -24.13 0.01
N ARG A 42 -5.54 -23.74 0.22
CA ARG A 42 -6.54 -24.65 0.79
C ARG A 42 -7.97 -24.26 0.44
N CYS A 43 -8.87 -25.19 0.70
CA CYS A 43 -10.29 -24.93 0.79
C CYS A 43 -10.64 -24.43 2.20
N ILE A 44 -11.55 -23.46 2.28
CA ILE A 44 -12.18 -23.08 3.55
C ILE A 44 -13.69 -23.34 3.41
N PRO A 45 -14.25 -24.26 4.21
CA PRO A 45 -15.67 -24.60 4.16
C PRO A 45 -16.53 -23.44 4.67
N LYS A 46 -17.78 -23.36 4.20
CA LYS A 46 -18.65 -22.23 4.49
C LYS A 46 -18.89 -22.02 5.98
N GLU A 47 -18.87 -23.07 6.79
CA GLU A 47 -19.07 -23.01 8.24
C GLU A 47 -17.93 -22.31 8.98
N GLU A 48 -16.73 -22.27 8.40
CA GLU A 48 -15.57 -21.55 8.95
C GLU A 48 -15.54 -20.07 8.53
N LEU A 49 -16.42 -19.65 7.61
CA LEU A 49 -16.47 -18.30 7.10
C LEU A 49 -17.26 -17.38 8.03
N THR A 50 -16.54 -16.68 8.91
CA THR A 50 -17.14 -15.69 9.82
C THR A 50 -16.57 -14.29 9.56
N PRO A 51 -17.42 -13.29 9.25
CA PRO A 51 -18.83 -13.42 8.85
C PRO A 51 -18.97 -14.08 7.45
N PRO A 52 -20.11 -14.70 7.12
CA PRO A 52 -20.26 -15.51 5.90
C PRO A 52 -19.99 -14.74 4.59
N ASP A 53 -20.50 -13.52 4.50
CA ASP A 53 -20.40 -12.70 3.29
C ASP A 53 -19.03 -12.02 3.16
N ASN A 54 -18.35 -11.76 4.28
CA ASN A 54 -17.08 -11.06 4.31
C ASN A 54 -16.10 -11.67 5.34
N PRO A 55 -15.56 -12.87 5.07
CA PRO A 55 -14.84 -13.65 6.08
C PRO A 55 -13.57 -12.94 6.54
N ILE A 56 -13.37 -12.83 7.85
CA ILE A 56 -12.17 -12.22 8.44
C ILE A 56 -10.91 -12.96 8.00
N SER A 57 -11.02 -14.27 7.78
CA SER A 57 -9.95 -15.12 7.25
C SER A 57 -9.47 -14.72 5.86
N CYS A 58 -10.09 -13.75 5.18
CA CYS A 58 -9.66 -13.22 3.89
C CYS A 58 -9.16 -11.77 3.97
N HIS A 59 -9.11 -11.19 5.16
CA HIS A 59 -8.68 -9.81 5.34
C HIS A 59 -7.17 -9.75 5.52
N HIS A 60 -6.56 -8.77 4.86
CA HIS A 60 -5.18 -8.40 5.09
C HIS A 60 -5.09 -7.35 6.22
N SER A 61 -4.09 -7.45 7.10
CA SER A 61 -3.81 -6.37 8.06
C SER A 61 -3.13 -5.22 7.33
N ASN A 62 -3.76 -4.04 7.30
CA ASN A 62 -3.15 -2.84 6.71
C ASN A 62 -1.94 -2.32 7.50
N ASN A 63 -1.68 -2.84 8.69
CA ASN A 63 -0.51 -2.48 9.49
C ASN A 63 0.69 -3.28 8.96
N VAL A 64 1.43 -2.69 8.01
CA VAL A 64 2.78 -3.02 7.51
C VAL A 64 3.32 -4.40 7.94
N ASP A 65 2.58 -5.45 7.63
CA ASP A 65 3.04 -6.81 7.92
C ASP A 65 3.73 -7.32 6.66
N ASP A 66 5.04 -7.14 6.65
CA ASP A 66 5.93 -7.68 5.64
C ASP A 66 6.15 -9.19 5.81
N HIS A 67 5.41 -9.87 6.70
CA HIS A 67 5.49 -11.30 6.97
C HIS A 67 4.29 -12.11 6.48
N PHE A 68 3.12 -11.50 6.23
CA PHE A 68 1.95 -12.28 5.81
C PHE A 68 1.08 -11.52 4.80
N ALA A 69 0.78 -12.18 3.68
CA ALA A 69 -0.16 -11.71 2.67
C ALA A 69 -1.18 -12.81 2.35
N ILE A 70 -2.40 -12.40 2.03
CA ILE A 70 -3.52 -13.30 1.83
C ILE A 70 -4.42 -12.82 0.70
N GLU A 71 -4.96 -13.79 -0.05
CA GLU A 71 -6.02 -13.54 -1.02
C GLU A 71 -6.97 -14.75 -1.08
N CYS A 72 -8.25 -14.45 -1.24
CA CYS A 72 -9.32 -15.43 -1.34
C CYS A 72 -10.08 -15.23 -2.65
N CYS A 73 -10.59 -16.31 -3.23
CA CYS A 73 -11.39 -16.26 -4.45
C CYS A 73 -12.58 -17.21 -4.41
N ARG A 74 -13.56 -16.90 -5.25
CA ARG A 74 -14.81 -17.65 -5.46
C ARG A 74 -15.11 -17.70 -6.97
N GLY A 75 -15.94 -18.65 -7.39
CA GLY A 75 -16.66 -18.62 -8.66
C GLY A 75 -16.13 -19.54 -9.76
N ALA A 76 -14.80 -19.63 -9.92
CA ALA A 76 -14.19 -20.54 -10.89
C ALA A 76 -13.38 -21.64 -10.18
N ASP A 77 -13.51 -22.88 -10.66
CA ASP A 77 -12.67 -23.99 -10.20
C ASP A 77 -11.19 -23.64 -10.35
N TYR A 78 -10.41 -23.96 -9.33
CA TYR A 78 -8.98 -23.68 -9.19
C TYR A 78 -8.62 -22.19 -9.29
N CYS A 79 -9.53 -21.28 -8.92
CA CYS A 79 -9.25 -19.84 -8.97
C CYS A 79 -8.00 -19.42 -8.19
N ASN A 80 -7.60 -20.18 -7.16
CA ASN A 80 -6.43 -19.88 -6.33
C ASN A 80 -5.11 -20.43 -6.88
N LEU A 81 -5.11 -21.23 -7.96
CA LEU A 81 -3.90 -21.92 -8.46
C LEU A 81 -2.75 -20.96 -8.83
N ASN A 82 -3.08 -19.79 -9.36
CA ASN A 82 -2.12 -18.80 -9.83
C ASN A 82 -2.07 -17.55 -8.94
N ILE A 83 -2.71 -17.58 -7.77
CA ILE A 83 -2.73 -16.46 -6.85
C ILE A 83 -1.49 -16.57 -5.96
N VAL A 84 -0.58 -15.61 -6.09
CA VAL A 84 0.61 -15.49 -5.23
C VAL A 84 0.55 -14.15 -4.51
N PRO A 85 -0.05 -14.09 -3.30
CA PRO A 85 -0.20 -12.83 -2.57
C PRO A 85 1.16 -12.17 -2.34
N THR A 86 1.24 -10.87 -2.60
CA THR A 86 2.50 -10.13 -2.45
C THR A 86 2.56 -9.49 -1.07
N LEU A 87 3.70 -9.65 -0.39
CA LEU A 87 3.93 -9.02 0.91
C LEU A 87 4.05 -7.50 0.76
N SER A 88 3.54 -6.78 1.75
CA SER A 88 3.78 -5.35 1.82
C SER A 88 5.28 -5.08 2.01
N PRO A 89 5.85 -4.06 1.35
CA PRO A 89 7.23 -3.69 1.59
C PRO A 89 7.40 -3.30 3.06
N SER A 90 8.41 -3.86 3.74
CA SER A 90 8.78 -3.42 5.08
C SER A 90 9.08 -1.93 5.01
N THR A 91 8.48 -1.10 5.86
CA THR A 91 9.09 0.17 6.21
C THR A 91 10.39 -0.16 6.93
N VAL A 92 11.47 -0.31 6.18
CA VAL A 92 12.80 -0.17 6.73
C VAL A 92 12.81 1.23 7.32
N GLU A 93 12.78 1.33 8.64
CA GLU A 93 13.26 2.56 9.29
C GLU A 93 14.69 2.73 8.79
N ILE A 94 14.85 3.57 7.78
CA ILE A 94 16.16 4.06 7.37
C ILE A 94 16.63 4.80 8.61
N ALA A 95 17.45 4.13 9.44
CA ALA A 95 18.27 4.82 10.42
C ALA A 95 18.94 5.96 9.66
N PRO A 96 18.82 7.23 10.11
CA PRO A 96 19.31 8.37 9.35
C PRO A 96 20.82 8.24 9.22
N ALA A 97 21.28 7.67 8.11
CA ALA A 97 22.65 7.71 7.67
C ALA A 97 22.85 9.11 7.09
N ASP A 98 23.42 9.97 7.93
CA ASP A 98 24.14 11.19 7.55
C ASP A 98 23.39 12.13 6.61
N ALA A 99 22.42 12.85 7.16
CA ALA A 99 22.01 14.14 6.63
C ALA A 99 23.11 15.20 6.86
N GLN A 100 24.30 14.99 6.30
CA GLN A 100 25.27 16.06 6.09
C GLN A 100 25.03 16.65 4.70
N GLN A 101 24.04 17.54 4.66
CA GLN A 101 24.11 18.82 3.96
C GLN A 101 24.58 18.78 2.49
N CYS A 102 23.67 18.49 1.55
CA CYS A 102 23.79 19.03 0.19
C CYS A 102 23.36 20.51 0.21
N ALA A 103 24.24 21.39 0.67
CA ALA A 103 24.10 22.83 0.51
C ALA A 103 25.03 23.32 -0.60
N ILE A 104 24.40 23.72 -1.71
CA ILE A 104 24.77 24.79 -2.64
C ILE A 104 26.13 24.71 -3.36
N LEU A 105 26.10 24.12 -4.56
CA LEU A 105 26.87 24.63 -5.70
C LEU A 105 25.93 25.47 -6.58
N LEU A 106 25.87 26.78 -6.29
CA LEU A 106 25.47 27.78 -7.26
C LEU A 106 26.54 28.88 -7.25
N ASP A 107 27.63 28.60 -7.95
CA ASP A 107 28.61 29.60 -8.33
C ASP A 107 28.45 29.84 -9.84
N TYR A 108 27.82 30.95 -10.22
CA TYR A 108 28.20 31.71 -11.44
C TYR A 108 27.53 33.10 -11.53
N SER A 109 28.33 34.13 -11.23
CA SER A 109 28.50 35.37 -12.00
C SER A 109 27.39 36.45 -12.12
N GLN A 110 27.68 37.57 -11.43
CA GLN A 110 27.59 38.99 -11.86
C GLN A 110 26.24 39.66 -12.14
N VAL A 111 25.92 40.73 -11.39
CA VAL A 111 25.62 42.07 -11.94
C VAL A 111 25.98 43.15 -10.90
N LEU A 112 26.86 44.09 -11.30
CA LEU A 112 27.13 45.36 -10.64
C LEU A 112 25.95 46.33 -10.85
N ILE A 113 25.20 46.77 -9.82
CA ILE A 113 24.50 48.07 -9.86
C ILE A 113 24.38 48.70 -8.45
N ALA A 114 24.60 50.01 -8.42
CA ALA A 114 24.76 51.03 -7.38
C ALA A 114 23.81 51.05 -6.15
N PRO A 115 24.23 51.76 -5.05
CA PRO A 115 23.46 51.87 -3.81
C PRO A 115 22.23 52.76 -3.98
N THR A 116 21.08 52.29 -3.53
CA THR A 116 19.87 53.09 -3.38
C THR A 116 20.06 54.07 -2.22
N TYR A 117 20.49 55.29 -2.54
CA TYR A 117 20.41 56.42 -1.63
C TYR A 117 19.02 57.06 -1.72
N ILE A 118 18.42 57.20 -0.56
CA ILE A 118 17.03 57.59 -0.29
C ILE A 118 16.83 59.09 -0.56
N PRO A 119 15.82 59.52 -1.34
CA PRO A 119 15.37 60.90 -1.28
C PRO A 119 14.35 61.09 -0.15
N THR A 120 14.69 62.07 0.66
CA THR A 120 14.00 62.66 1.80
C THR A 120 12.53 63.05 1.56
N LYS A 121 11.71 62.70 2.55
CA LYS A 121 10.71 63.56 3.22
C LYS A 121 9.89 64.51 2.33
N THR A 122 8.66 64.07 2.09
CA THR A 122 7.41 64.84 2.00
C THR A 122 7.53 66.37 2.09
N LEU A 123 7.20 67.03 0.98
CA LEU A 123 6.89 68.44 0.89
C LEU A 123 5.60 68.63 0.07
N THR A 124 4.64 69.29 0.72
CA THR A 124 3.68 70.26 0.15
C THR A 124 2.42 69.77 -0.58
N GLU A 125 1.32 69.83 0.18
CA GLU A 125 -0.03 70.35 -0.12
C GLU A 125 -0.47 70.61 -1.58
N ALA A 126 -1.62 70.02 -1.95
CA ALA A 126 -2.68 70.60 -2.81
C ALA A 126 -3.97 69.76 -2.63
N LEU A 127 -4.97 70.25 -1.88
CA LEU A 127 -6.21 70.90 -2.35
C LEU A 127 -7.23 69.98 -3.07
N MET A 128 -8.37 69.81 -2.37
CA MET A 128 -9.77 69.82 -2.83
C MET A 128 -10.32 68.78 -3.82
N THR A 129 -11.28 67.98 -3.34
CA THR A 129 -12.63 67.71 -3.95
C THR A 129 -13.54 67.20 -2.82
N VAL A 130 -14.44 68.00 -2.23
CA VAL A 130 -15.84 68.30 -2.64
C VAL A 130 -16.70 67.05 -2.88
N GLU A 131 -17.67 66.88 -1.96
CA GLU A 131 -19.05 66.37 -2.05
C GLU A 131 -19.41 65.28 -3.08
N THR A 132 -19.97 64.18 -2.58
CA THR A 132 -21.39 63.80 -2.78
C THR A 132 -21.86 62.91 -1.63
#